data_AF-A0A5Z1W313-F1
#
_entry.id   AF-A0A5Z1W313-F1
#
_cell.length_a   1.000
_cell.length_b   1.000
_cell.length_c   1.000
_cell.angle_alpha   90.00
_cell.angle_beta   90.00
_cell.angle_gamma   90.00
#
_symmetry.space_group_name_H-M   'P 1'
#
loop_
_entity.id
_entity.type
_entity.pdbx_description
1 polymer ?
#
loop_
_entity_poly.entity_id
_entity_poly.type
_entity_poly.pdbx_seq_one_letter_code
_entity_poly.pdbx_strand_id
1 'polypeptide(L)' 'MYEKVEKIINDWDPIELFPLAPKDEYSQEINKIISIVQENHNIDMNVLAKGIRKIFIDSF' A
#
# COMPACT_ATOMS: atom_id res chain seq x y z
N MET A 1 -7.17 -0.10 -11.08
CA MET A 1 -7.13 0.12 -9.63
C MET A 1 -5.71 0.05 -9.13
N TYR A 2 -4.97 -1.02 -9.47
CA TYR A 2 -3.55 -1.18 -9.16
C TYR A 2 -2.69 0.05 -9.47
N GLU A 3 -2.64 0.51 -10.72
CA GLU A 3 -1.82 1.67 -11.11
C GLU A 3 -2.09 2.95 -10.29
N LYS A 4 -3.35 3.14 -9.83
CA LYS A 4 -3.69 4.30 -8.98
C LYS A 4 -3.12 4.16 -7.59
N VAL A 5 -3.21 2.96 -7.00
CA VAL A 5 -2.68 2.66 -5.66
C VAL A 5 -1.15 2.65 -5.72
N GLU A 6 -0.56 2.01 -6.73
CA GLU A 6 0.89 1.99 -6.96
C GLU A 6 1.47 3.39 -7.03
N LYS A 7 0.84 4.28 -7.82
CA LYS A 7 1.28 5.68 -7.87
C LYS A 7 1.23 6.35 -6.50
N ILE A 8 0.12 6.22 -5.77
CA ILE A 8 -0.04 6.83 -4.43
C ILE A 8 1.03 6.31 -3.46
N ILE A 9 1.28 5.00 -3.45
CA ILE A 9 2.24 4.38 -2.53
C ILE A 9 3.68 4.73 -2.91
N ASN A 10 4.03 4.70 -4.20
CA ASN A 10 5.36 5.07 -4.67
C ASN A 10 5.65 6.57 -4.45
N ASP A 11 4.66 7.43 -4.62
CA ASP A 11 4.79 8.88 -4.34
C ASP A 11 4.89 9.15 -2.83
N TRP A 12 4.23 8.34 -1.99
CA TRP A 12 4.33 8.44 -0.53
C TRP A 12 5.66 7.91 0.01
N ASP A 13 6.16 6.83 -0.59
CA ASP A 13 7.40 6.12 -0.24
C ASP A 13 7.55 5.84 1.27
N PRO A 14 6.70 4.97 1.83
CA PRO A 14 6.51 4.84 3.29
C PRO A 14 7.75 4.42 4.08
N ILE A 15 8.76 3.85 3.44
CA ILE A 15 10.03 3.44 4.06
C ILE A 15 11.26 3.97 3.31
N GLU A 16 11.09 5.02 2.50
CA GLU A 16 12.18 5.79 1.86
C GLU A 16 13.13 4.95 0.96
N LEU A 17 12.57 4.08 0.11
CA LEU A 17 13.35 3.23 -0.80
C LEU A 17 13.69 3.91 -2.13
N PHE A 18 12.93 4.92 -2.54
CA PHE A 18 13.14 5.61 -3.81
C PHE A 18 14.20 6.72 -3.70
N PRO A 19 15.02 6.94 -4.74
CA PRO A 19 14.93 6.38 -6.11
C PRO A 19 15.79 5.11 -6.34
N LEU A 20 16.35 4.51 -5.29
CA LEU A 20 17.34 3.43 -5.42
C LEU A 20 16.68 2.07 -5.72
N ALA A 21 15.43 1.88 -5.30
CA ALA A 21 14.66 0.66 -5.56
C ALA A 21 13.93 0.67 -6.92
N PRO A 22 13.64 -0.51 -7.48
CA PRO A 22 12.74 -0.68 -8.63
C PRO A 22 11.32 -0.12 -8.36
N LYS A 23 10.60 0.25 -9.42
CA LYS A 23 9.25 0.82 -9.30
C LYS A 23 8.20 -0.14 -8.73
N ASP A 24 8.45 -1.45 -8.83
CA ASP A 24 7.58 -2.54 -8.39
C ASP A 24 7.94 -3.07 -6.99
N GLU A 25 8.83 -2.38 -6.27
CA GLU A 25 9.29 -2.76 -4.92
C GLU A 25 8.11 -3.02 -3.96
N TYR A 26 7.09 -2.16 -3.97
CA TYR A 26 5.91 -2.28 -3.10
C TYR A 26 4.78 -3.15 -3.68
N SER A 27 5.02 -3.90 -4.76
CA SER A 27 3.96 -4.62 -5.49
C SER A 27 3.17 -5.59 -4.61
N GLN A 28 3.83 -6.23 -3.63
CA GLN A 28 3.18 -7.15 -2.70
C GLN A 28 2.25 -6.41 -1.73
N GLU A 29 2.71 -5.30 -1.15
CA GLU A 29 1.95 -4.46 -0.22
C GLU A 29 0.76 -3.83 -0.94
N ILE A 30 0.97 -3.31 -2.15
CA ILE A 30 -0.08 -2.73 -2.99
C ILE A 30 -1.19 -3.75 -3.27
N ASN A 31 -0.84 -5.00 -3.61
CA ASN A 31 -1.83 -6.05 -3.82
C ASN A 31 -2.65 -6.33 -2.56
N LYS A 32 -2.02 -6.37 -1.37
CA LYS A 32 -2.75 -6.53 -0.09
C LYS A 32 -3.72 -5.36 0.16
N ILE A 33 -3.29 -4.11 -0.10
CA ILE A 33 -4.14 -2.92 0.05
C ILE A 33 -5.36 -3.00 -0.87
N ILE A 34 -5.15 -3.38 -2.13
CA ILE A 34 -6.23 -3.51 -3.11
C ILE A 34 -7.24 -4.56 -2.67
N SER A 35 -6.79 -5.74 -2.21
CA SER A 35 -7.69 -6.78 -1.70
C SER A 35 -8.57 -6.26 -0.55
N ILE A 36 -7.99 -5.55 0.42
CA ILE A 36 -8.75 -4.98 1.55
C ILE A 36 -9.86 -4.03 1.06
N VAL A 37 -9.52 -3.13 0.14
CA VAL A 37 -10.46 -2.11 -0.37
C VAL A 37 -11.53 -2.72 -1.28
N GLN A 38 -11.19 -3.77 -2.03
CA GLN A 38 -12.13 -4.49 -2.88
C GLN A 38 -13.11 -5.35 -2.08
N GLU A 39 -12.64 -5.99 -1.01
CA GLU A 39 -13.47 -6.82 -0.15
C GLU A 39 -14.36 -5.99 0.80
N ASN A 40 -13.98 -4.73 1.09
CA ASN A 40 -14.65 -3.89 2.07
C ASN A 40 -14.94 -2.48 1.54
N HIS A 41 -15.96 -2.35 0.68
CA HIS A 41 -16.31 -1.07 0.03
C HIS A 41 -16.67 0.08 1.00
N ASN A 42 -17.11 -0.24 2.22
CA ASN A 42 -17.46 0.74 3.27
C ASN A 42 -16.49 0.69 4.45
N ILE A 43 -15.23 0.31 4.21
CA ILE A 43 -14.23 0.26 5.27
C ILE A 43 -14.04 1.64 5.92
N ASP A 44 -14.03 1.65 7.26
CA ASP A 44 -13.71 2.86 8.00
C ASP A 44 -12.29 3.31 7.69
N MET A 45 -12.10 4.62 7.48
CA MET A 45 -10.80 5.18 7.09
C MET A 45 -9.71 4.92 8.13
N ASN A 46 -10.03 4.91 9.43
CA ASN A 46 -9.04 4.61 10.47
C ASN A 46 -8.67 3.12 10.48
N VAL A 47 -9.64 2.24 10.19
CA VAL A 47 -9.38 0.81 10.03
C VAL A 47 -8.48 0.56 8.82
N LEU A 48 -8.76 1.20 7.68
CA LEU A 48 -7.93 1.10 6.48
C LEU A 48 -6.51 1.62 6.73
N ALA A 49 -6.37 2.79 7.36
CA ALA A 49 -5.07 3.38 7.68
C ALA A 49 -4.23 2.46 8.60
N LYS A 50 -4.85 1.85 9.62
CA LYS A 50 -4.19 0.87 10.49
C LYS A 50 -3.80 -0.39 9.72
N GLY A 51 -4.64 -0.85 8.80
CA GLY A 51 -4.35 -1.99 7.93
C GLY A 51 -3.15 -1.74 7.02
N ILE A 52 -3.12 -0.59 6.34
CA ILE A 52 -1.98 -0.17 5.51
C ILE A 52 -0.70 -0.11 6.35
N ARG A 53 -0.74 0.56 7.51
CA ARG A 53 0.43 0.63 8.41
C ARG A 53 0.92 -0.76 8.82
N LYS A 54 0.00 -1.67 9.14
CA LYS A 54 0.35 -3.05 9.51
C LYS A 54 1.00 -3.81 8.36
N ILE A 55 0.51 -3.64 7.13
CA ILE A 55 1.08 -4.27 5.94
C ILE A 55 2.57 -3.94 5.81
N PHE A 56 2.94 -2.66 5.96
CA PHE A 56 4.34 -2.25 5.86
C PHE A 56 5.20 -2.71 7.06
N ILE A 57 4.67 -2.66 8.28
CA ILE A 57 5.38 -3.17 9.48
C ILE A 57 5.61 -4.69 9.44
N ASP A 58 4.67 -5.45 8.87
CA ASP A 58 4.81 -6.90 8.79
C ASP A 58 5.76 -7.32 7.64
N SER A 59 6.02 -6.43 6.67
CA SER A 59 6.92 -6.68 5.53
C SER A 59 8.37 -6.27 5.79
N PHE A 60 8.63 -5.33 6.73
CA PHE A 60 9.95 -4.74 7.02
C PHE A 60 10.16 -4.54 8.52
#